data_AF-X0PPV0-F1
#
_entry.id   AF-X0PPV0-F1
#
_cell.length_a   1.000
_cell.length_b   1.000
_cell.length_c   1.000
_cell.angle_alpha   90.00
_cell.angle_beta   90.00
_cell.angle_gamma   90.00
#
_symmetry.space_group_name_H-M   'P 1'
#
loop_
_entity.id
_entity.type
_entity.pdbx_description
1 polymer ?
#
loop_
_entity_poly.entity_id
_entity_poly.type
_entity_poly.pdbx_seq_one_letter_code
_entity_poly.pdbx_strand_id
1 'polypeptide(L)'
;MTVSLEVVETTVTARRPLDVAMSLQPLQRGKGDPCHRRTTDGSIWRTSVQKSGPVTYRLTQTDRHSVRCQAWGAGAHELSAGLGRLVGDHDDCADFAPGHPILVEAHRRFPQLRLGRTDRVMEALVPAILEQRVHGIAAFASWRRLVWKFGGPAPGPAPDGMRLPPTADVWRRVPSWEFHRANVDPNRSRTIVRCAQVADRLEKIVDLPREEANRRLMSVPGVGIWTAAEVSQRALGDPDALSVGDYHLAAMVGWSLLGKPLDDAEMVEYLAPLQPHRHRAVRLLEVSGQAVKPKFGPRTALVDHTWH
;
A
#
# COMPACT_ATOMS: atom_id res chain seq x y z
N MET A 1 -14.09 -5.32 34.13
CA MET A 1 -13.44 -6.60 33.78
C MET A 1 -12.32 -6.28 32.83
N THR A 2 -11.08 -6.33 33.31
CA THR A 2 -9.89 -6.11 32.50
C THR A 2 -9.74 -7.37 31.63
N VAL A 3 -10.24 -7.32 30.39
CA VAL A 3 -10.00 -8.39 29.42
C VAL A 3 -8.48 -8.45 29.26
N SER A 4 -7.86 -9.51 29.76
CA SER A 4 -6.47 -9.83 29.42
C SER A 4 -6.41 -9.88 27.90
N LEU A 5 -5.76 -8.88 27.28
CA LEU A 5 -5.60 -8.82 25.84
C LEU A 5 -4.55 -9.85 25.49
N GLU A 6 -5.00 -11.07 25.21
CA GLU A 6 -4.14 -12.15 24.74
C GLU A 6 -3.33 -11.65 23.54
N VAL A 7 -2.01 -11.75 23.67
CA VAL A 7 -1.06 -11.40 22.61
C VAL A 7 -0.74 -12.67 21.84
N VAL A 8 -0.90 -12.60 20.52
CA VAL A 8 -0.40 -13.65 19.63
C VAL A 8 1.00 -13.25 19.18
N GLU A 9 1.99 -14.04 19.57
CA GLU A 9 3.37 -13.85 19.14
C GLU A 9 3.72 -14.84 18.03
N THR A 10 4.37 -14.34 16.98
CA THR A 10 4.79 -15.17 15.84
C THR A 10 6.08 -14.60 15.27
N THR A 11 6.99 -15.46 14.85
CA THR A 11 8.22 -15.04 14.17
C THR A 11 8.27 -15.69 12.79
N VAL A 12 8.54 -14.90 11.76
CA VAL A 12 8.89 -15.39 10.43
C VAL A 12 10.40 -15.30 10.28
N THR A 13 11.02 -16.39 9.83
CA THR A 13 12.44 -16.44 9.45
C THR A 13 12.53 -16.78 7.97
N ALA A 14 12.93 -15.80 7.17
CA ALA A 14 13.00 -15.87 5.72
C ALA A 14 14.34 -16.43 5.23
N ARG A 15 14.31 -17.14 4.10
CA ARG A 15 15.53 -17.68 3.47
C ARG A 15 16.42 -16.58 2.86
N ARG A 16 15.81 -15.57 2.25
CA ARG A 16 16.50 -14.40 1.69
C ARG A 16 16.41 -13.25 2.69
N PRO A 17 17.38 -12.32 2.71
CA PRO A 17 17.29 -11.17 3.59
C PRO A 17 16.02 -10.35 3.31
N LEU A 18 15.56 -9.60 4.30
CA LEU A 18 14.43 -8.69 4.19
C LEU A 18 14.68 -7.42 5.00
N ASP A 19 14.03 -6.33 4.59
CA ASP A 19 13.88 -5.11 5.40
C ASP A 19 12.39 -4.80 5.51
N VAL A 20 11.84 -4.97 6.71
CA VAL A 20 10.40 -4.83 6.96
C VAL A 20 9.94 -3.39 6.78
N ALA A 21 10.80 -2.41 7.10
CA ALA A 21 10.48 -1.00 6.90
C ALA A 21 10.46 -0.64 5.42
N MET A 22 11.42 -1.14 4.65
CA MET A 22 11.46 -0.97 3.19
C MET A 22 10.24 -1.61 2.50
N SER A 23 9.86 -2.82 2.93
CA SER A 23 8.78 -3.59 2.34
C SER A 23 7.41 -2.98 2.65
N LEU A 24 7.21 -2.45 3.87
CA LEU A 24 5.93 -1.87 4.29
C LEU A 24 5.82 -0.36 4.07
N GLN A 25 6.89 0.32 3.63
CA GLN A 25 6.89 1.77 3.39
C GLN A 25 5.75 2.24 2.46
N PRO A 26 5.41 1.53 1.35
CA PRO A 26 4.32 1.95 0.47
C PRO A 26 2.94 1.97 1.12
N LEU A 27 2.80 1.35 2.31
CA LEU A 27 1.54 1.22 3.03
C LEU A 27 1.29 2.42 3.97
N GLN A 28 2.31 3.25 4.22
CA GLN A 28 2.21 4.42 5.10
C GLN A 28 1.71 5.66 4.35
N ARG A 29 0.65 6.30 4.86
CA ARG A 29 0.08 7.54 4.33
C ARG A 29 0.62 8.78 5.05
N GLY A 30 1.95 8.92 4.97
CA GLY A 30 2.71 10.02 5.58
C GLY A 30 2.95 9.87 7.09
N LYS A 31 3.68 10.83 7.68
CA LYS A 31 4.13 10.77 9.09
C LYS A 31 3.00 10.74 10.12
N GLY A 32 1.82 11.24 9.76
CA GLY A 32 0.65 11.31 10.65
C GLY A 32 -0.39 10.22 10.38
N ASP A 33 -0.04 9.13 9.70
CA ASP A 33 -0.95 8.04 9.42
C ASP A 33 -1.45 7.38 10.72
N PRO A 34 -2.77 7.38 11.00
CA PRO A 34 -3.32 6.77 12.21
C PRO A 34 -3.28 5.23 12.18
N CYS A 35 -3.05 4.60 11.03
CA CYS A 35 -2.99 3.15 10.88
C CYS A 35 -1.55 2.60 10.78
N HIS A 36 -0.55 3.48 10.75
CA HIS A 36 0.86 3.10 10.59
C HIS A 36 1.77 4.02 11.38
N ARG A 37 2.60 3.47 12.27
CA ARG A 37 3.60 4.21 13.02
C ARG A 37 4.91 3.46 13.07
N ARG A 38 6.00 4.15 12.71
CA ARG A 38 7.37 3.67 12.98
C ARG A 38 7.87 4.33 14.27
N THR A 39 8.29 3.53 15.23
CA THR A 39 8.85 4.00 16.51
C THR A 39 10.36 4.20 16.41
N THR A 40 10.95 4.88 17.40
CA THR A 40 12.38 5.23 17.41
C THR A 40 13.30 4.02 17.49
N ASP A 41 12.83 2.93 18.08
CA ASP A 41 13.50 1.61 18.10
C ASP A 41 13.44 0.89 16.74
N GLY A 42 12.83 1.50 15.72
CA GLY A 42 12.67 0.92 14.39
C GLY A 42 11.47 0.00 14.23
N SER A 43 10.74 -0.32 15.31
CA SER A 43 9.53 -1.15 15.22
C SER A 43 8.43 -0.47 14.40
N ILE A 44 7.58 -1.28 13.76
CA ILE A 44 6.45 -0.81 12.97
C ILE A 44 5.16 -1.27 13.62
N TRP A 45 4.35 -0.32 14.04
CA TRP A 45 2.99 -0.55 14.52
C TRP A 45 1.99 -0.30 13.40
N ARG A 46 1.03 -1.20 13.27
CA ARG A 46 -0.07 -1.06 12.33
C ARG A 46 -1.38 -1.57 12.89
N THR A 47 -2.46 -1.08 12.31
CA THR A 47 -3.82 -1.53 12.58
C THR A 47 -4.45 -2.03 11.29
N SER A 48 -5.36 -2.99 11.40
CA SER A 48 -6.08 -3.59 10.28
C SER A 48 -7.38 -4.22 10.75
N VAL A 49 -8.32 -4.44 9.84
CA VAL A 49 -9.56 -5.20 10.09
C VAL A 49 -9.49 -6.50 9.30
N GLN A 50 -9.17 -7.59 10.02
CA GLN A 50 -9.16 -8.95 9.48
C GLN A 50 -10.61 -9.49 9.33
N LYS A 51 -10.80 -10.63 8.64
CA LYS A 51 -12.15 -11.23 8.52
C LYS A 51 -12.66 -11.68 9.89
N SER A 52 -11.75 -12.17 10.71
CA SER A 52 -11.95 -12.53 12.13
C SER A 52 -12.08 -11.33 13.07
N GLY A 53 -11.80 -10.10 12.61
CA GLY A 53 -12.04 -8.87 13.38
C GLY A 53 -10.84 -7.92 13.45
N PRO A 54 -10.92 -6.89 14.31
CA PRO A 54 -9.88 -5.86 14.39
C PRO A 54 -8.58 -6.41 14.96
N VAL A 55 -7.46 -5.88 14.46
CA VAL A 55 -6.11 -6.20 14.93
C VAL A 55 -5.24 -4.95 15.01
N THR A 56 -4.47 -4.85 16.08
CA THR A 56 -3.24 -4.04 16.13
C THR A 56 -2.07 -4.99 16.17
N TYR A 57 -0.97 -4.64 15.50
CA TYR A 57 0.23 -5.45 15.54
C TYR A 57 1.50 -4.61 15.51
N ARG A 58 2.54 -5.12 16.16
CA ARG A 58 3.89 -4.58 16.19
C ARG A 58 4.82 -5.55 15.49
N LEU A 59 5.56 -5.05 14.52
CA LEU A 59 6.64 -5.76 13.84
C LEU A 59 7.98 -5.24 14.35
N THR A 60 8.84 -6.15 14.78
CA THR A 60 10.21 -5.86 15.16
C THR A 60 11.12 -6.78 14.35
N GLN A 61 11.97 -6.18 13.52
CA GLN A 61 12.98 -6.93 12.78
C GLN A 61 14.15 -7.22 13.72
N THR A 62 14.37 -8.49 14.03
CA THR A 62 15.38 -8.92 15.02
C THR A 62 16.76 -9.10 14.38
N ASP A 63 16.80 -9.46 13.10
CA ASP A 63 18.02 -9.60 12.30
C ASP A 63 17.69 -9.42 10.80
N ARG A 64 18.61 -9.74 9.89
CA ARG A 64 18.41 -9.58 8.44
C ARG A 64 17.41 -10.57 7.82
N HIS A 65 16.99 -11.60 8.54
CA HIS A 65 16.16 -12.69 8.07
C HIS A 65 14.90 -12.90 8.91
N SER A 66 14.86 -12.36 10.13
CA SER A 66 13.77 -12.64 11.08
C SER A 66 12.97 -11.39 11.45
N VAL A 67 11.65 -11.54 11.44
CA VAL A 67 10.69 -10.53 11.91
C VAL A 67 9.79 -11.15 12.96
N ARG A 68 9.79 -10.56 14.15
CA ARG A 68 8.82 -10.87 15.21
C ARG A 68 7.58 -10.00 15.05
N CYS A 69 6.42 -10.62 15.18
CA CYS A 69 5.12 -9.97 15.25
C CYS A 69 4.49 -10.23 16.62
N GLN A 70 4.02 -9.17 17.25
CA GLN A 70 3.11 -9.24 18.39
C GLN A 70 1.77 -8.66 17.92
N ALA A 71 0.68 -9.42 18.05
CA ALA A 71 -0.64 -9.02 17.55
C ALA A 71 -1.69 -9.10 18.65
N TRP A 72 -2.62 -8.15 18.65
CA TRP A 72 -3.69 -8.01 19.65
C TRP A 72 -5.05 -7.78 18.97
N GLY A 73 -6.10 -8.33 19.56
CA GLY A 73 -7.48 -8.22 19.07
C GLY A 73 -7.96 -9.49 18.35
N ALA A 74 -9.24 -9.52 17.99
CA ALA A 74 -9.88 -10.70 17.41
C ALA A 74 -9.23 -11.17 16.09
N GLY A 75 -8.60 -10.26 15.35
CA GLY A 75 -7.87 -10.55 14.11
C GLY A 75 -6.44 -11.06 14.30
N ALA A 76 -5.95 -11.22 15.54
CA ALA A 76 -4.53 -11.50 15.80
C ALA A 76 -4.04 -12.83 15.20
N HIS A 77 -4.81 -13.91 15.36
CA HIS A 77 -4.45 -15.22 14.80
C HIS A 77 -4.47 -15.24 13.26
N GLU A 78 -5.47 -14.61 12.62
CA GLU A 78 -5.54 -14.52 11.14
C GLU A 78 -4.34 -13.73 10.59
N LEU A 79 -4.00 -12.60 11.22
CA LEU A 79 -2.83 -11.81 10.85
C LEU A 79 -1.54 -12.63 11.01
N SER A 80 -1.35 -13.29 12.16
CA SER A 80 -0.16 -14.09 12.43
C SER A 80 0.03 -15.22 11.41
N ALA A 81 -1.05 -15.88 11.00
CA ALA A 81 -1.03 -16.90 9.94
C ALA A 81 -0.66 -16.33 8.56
N GLY A 82 -0.95 -15.05 8.31
CA GLY A 82 -0.59 -14.34 7.08
C GLY A 82 0.77 -13.61 7.12
N LEU A 83 1.51 -13.68 8.23
CA LEU A 83 2.69 -12.85 8.46
C LEU A 83 3.76 -13.00 7.38
N GLY A 84 4.01 -14.22 6.89
CA GLY A 84 4.96 -14.49 5.82
C GLY A 84 4.63 -13.76 4.52
N ARG A 85 3.34 -13.68 4.16
CA ARG A 85 2.88 -12.92 2.98
C ARG A 85 3.01 -11.42 3.21
N LEU A 86 2.70 -10.93 4.42
CA LEU A 86 2.81 -9.52 4.78
C LEU A 86 4.24 -8.98 4.67
N VAL A 87 5.23 -9.74 5.17
CA VAL A 87 6.65 -9.34 5.10
C VAL A 87 7.32 -9.70 3.77
N GLY A 88 6.57 -10.31 2.85
CA GLY A 88 7.04 -10.66 1.51
C GLY A 88 7.95 -11.88 1.46
N ASP A 89 7.89 -12.80 2.44
CA ASP A 89 8.64 -14.06 2.39
C ASP A 89 8.22 -14.96 1.21
N HIS A 90 6.99 -14.78 0.73
CA HIS A 90 6.44 -15.47 -0.45
C HIS A 90 6.76 -14.77 -1.77
N ASP A 91 7.38 -13.59 -1.72
CA ASP A 91 7.86 -12.90 -2.91
C ASP A 91 8.92 -13.78 -3.57
N ASP A 92 8.76 -14.17 -4.84
CA ASP A 92 9.78 -14.85 -5.64
C ASP A 92 10.28 -13.90 -6.73
N CYS A 93 11.59 -13.88 -6.92
CA CYS A 93 12.24 -13.06 -7.93
C CYS A 93 13.45 -13.76 -8.56
N ALA A 94 13.51 -15.10 -8.49
CA ALA A 94 14.61 -15.87 -9.07
C ALA A 94 14.74 -15.68 -10.59
N ASP A 95 13.62 -15.38 -11.25
CA ASP A 95 13.49 -15.08 -12.68
C ASP A 95 13.68 -13.59 -13.02
N PHE A 96 13.91 -12.72 -12.02
CA PHE A 96 14.16 -11.30 -12.27
C PHE A 96 15.59 -11.05 -12.73
N ALA A 97 15.79 -10.95 -14.05
CA ALA A 97 17.08 -10.75 -14.69
C ALA A 97 17.11 -9.45 -15.54
N PRO A 98 17.19 -8.25 -14.92
CA PRO A 98 17.19 -7.01 -15.67
C PRO A 98 18.48 -6.87 -16.50
N GLY A 99 18.38 -6.35 -17.73
CA GLY A 99 19.55 -6.04 -18.57
C GLY A 99 20.16 -4.66 -18.32
N HIS A 100 19.38 -3.71 -17.80
CA HIS A 100 19.84 -2.33 -17.62
C HIS A 100 20.82 -2.21 -16.43
N PRO A 101 22.03 -1.63 -16.58
CA PRO A 101 23.05 -1.61 -15.54
C PRO A 101 22.59 -1.04 -14.18
N ILE A 102 21.77 0.02 -14.19
CA ILE A 102 21.20 0.61 -12.97
C ILE A 102 20.32 -0.40 -12.21
N LEU A 103 19.50 -1.17 -12.92
CA LEU A 103 18.62 -2.16 -12.31
C LEU A 103 19.39 -3.39 -11.84
N VAL A 104 20.40 -3.83 -12.60
CA VAL A 104 21.31 -4.91 -12.19
C VAL A 104 21.98 -4.56 -10.86
N GLU A 105 22.56 -3.36 -10.79
CA GLU A 105 23.27 -2.91 -9.59
C GLU A 105 22.32 -2.69 -8.41
N ALA A 106 21.13 -2.10 -8.65
CA ALA A 106 20.11 -1.96 -7.61
C ALA A 106 19.65 -3.33 -7.10
N HIS A 107 19.38 -4.29 -7.98
CA HIS A 107 18.96 -5.63 -7.58
C HIS A 107 20.03 -6.32 -6.71
N ARG A 108 21.31 -6.18 -7.08
CA ARG A 108 22.45 -6.71 -6.32
C ARG A 108 22.62 -6.04 -4.96
N ARG A 109 22.43 -4.72 -4.86
CA ARG A 109 22.62 -3.94 -3.62
C ARG A 109 21.45 -3.99 -2.65
N PHE A 110 20.25 -4.31 -3.14
CA PHE A 110 19.02 -4.35 -2.34
C PHE A 110 18.39 -5.75 -2.32
N PRO A 111 19.13 -6.82 -1.95
CA PRO A 111 18.57 -8.17 -1.86
C PRO A 111 17.48 -8.30 -0.79
N GLN A 112 17.39 -7.33 0.11
CA GLN A 112 16.41 -7.23 1.19
C GLN A 112 15.07 -6.60 0.78
N LEU A 113 14.95 -6.09 -0.45
CA LEU A 113 13.66 -5.61 -0.97
C LEU A 113 12.74 -6.81 -1.20
N ARG A 114 11.65 -6.87 -0.43
CA ARG A 114 10.58 -7.86 -0.61
C ARG A 114 9.27 -7.15 -0.93
N LEU A 115 8.51 -7.70 -1.87
CA LEU A 115 7.17 -7.22 -2.20
C LEU A 115 6.14 -8.07 -1.44
N GLY A 116 5.76 -7.57 -0.26
CA GLY A 116 4.74 -8.19 0.57
C GLY A 116 3.32 -7.83 0.17
N ARG A 117 2.36 -8.50 0.78
CA ARG A 117 0.93 -8.28 0.54
C ARG A 117 0.12 -8.30 1.82
N THR A 118 -0.80 -7.35 1.97
CA THR A 118 -1.65 -7.24 3.17
C THR A 118 -2.84 -8.19 3.18
N ASP A 119 -3.22 -8.75 2.02
CA ASP A 119 -4.48 -9.46 1.80
C ASP A 119 -5.72 -8.63 2.15
N ARG A 120 -5.60 -7.29 2.27
CA ARG A 120 -6.70 -6.37 2.62
C ARG A 120 -6.95 -5.40 1.49
N VAL A 121 -7.94 -5.70 0.67
CA VAL A 121 -8.22 -4.97 -0.58
C VAL A 121 -8.81 -3.60 -0.28
N MET A 122 -9.81 -3.51 0.60
CA MET A 122 -10.43 -2.22 0.94
C MET A 122 -9.44 -1.27 1.62
N GLU A 123 -8.52 -1.78 2.43
CA GLU A 123 -7.47 -0.99 3.07
C GLU A 123 -6.44 -0.42 2.08
N ALA A 124 -6.25 -1.07 0.92
CA ALA A 124 -5.43 -0.53 -0.17
C ALA A 124 -6.24 0.37 -1.11
N LEU A 125 -7.48 0.00 -1.39
CA LEU A 125 -8.36 0.62 -2.38
C LEU A 125 -8.84 2.00 -1.96
N VAL A 126 -9.21 2.20 -0.69
CA VAL A 126 -9.69 3.51 -0.23
C VAL A 126 -8.58 4.57 -0.30
N PRO A 127 -7.36 4.36 0.23
CA PRO A 127 -6.26 5.30 0.02
C PRO A 127 -5.94 5.53 -1.45
N ALA A 128 -5.91 4.48 -2.27
CA ALA A 128 -5.67 4.64 -3.71
C ALA A 128 -6.72 5.55 -4.36
N ILE A 129 -8.01 5.38 -4.06
CA ILE A 129 -9.05 6.30 -4.56
C ILE A 129 -8.83 7.72 -4.06
N LEU A 130 -8.51 7.91 -2.77
CA LEU A 130 -8.22 9.24 -2.21
C LEU A 130 -7.03 9.92 -2.88
N GLU A 131 -6.07 9.16 -3.39
CA GLU A 131 -4.86 9.67 -4.06
C GLU A 131 -5.09 10.02 -5.55
N GLN A 132 -6.22 9.65 -6.14
CA GLN A 132 -6.49 9.92 -7.56
C GLN A 132 -6.42 11.42 -7.90
N ARG A 133 -5.52 11.76 -8.83
CA ARG A 133 -5.37 13.11 -9.44
C ARG A 133 -5.17 14.25 -8.44
N VAL A 134 -4.64 13.97 -7.25
CA VAL A 134 -4.31 14.98 -6.24
C VAL A 134 -2.89 14.81 -5.72
N HIS A 135 -2.40 15.85 -5.05
CA HIS A 135 -1.14 15.77 -4.33
C HIS A 135 -1.26 14.80 -3.16
N GLY A 136 -0.29 13.89 -3.01
CA GLY A 136 -0.29 12.89 -1.94
C GLY A 136 -0.44 13.48 -0.52
N ILE A 137 0.13 14.67 -0.26
CA ILE A 137 -0.06 15.34 1.04
C ILE A 137 -1.52 15.68 1.34
N ALA A 138 -2.31 16.06 0.33
CA ALA A 138 -3.73 16.34 0.48
C ALA A 138 -4.50 15.03 0.70
N ALA A 139 -4.24 14.00 -0.09
CA ALA A 139 -4.86 12.69 0.08
C ALA A 139 -4.57 12.07 1.46
N PHE A 140 -3.33 12.20 1.96
CA PHE A 140 -2.95 11.73 3.30
C PHE A 140 -3.66 12.51 4.41
N ALA A 141 -3.89 13.81 4.21
CA ALA A 141 -4.70 14.61 5.13
C ALA A 141 -6.18 14.17 5.13
N SER A 142 -6.75 13.87 3.95
CA SER A 142 -8.09 13.30 3.80
C SER A 142 -8.20 11.95 4.51
N TRP A 143 -7.26 11.03 4.26
CA TRP A 143 -7.16 9.73 4.91
C TRP A 143 -7.15 9.88 6.43
N ARG A 144 -6.22 10.68 6.95
CA ARG A 144 -6.10 10.93 8.39
C ARG A 144 -7.40 11.44 8.98
N ARG A 145 -8.03 12.46 8.37
CA ARG A 145 -9.28 13.05 8.89
C ARG A 145 -10.41 12.03 8.92
N LEU A 146 -10.59 11.26 7.85
CA LEU A 146 -11.66 10.26 7.75
C LEU A 146 -11.45 9.11 8.74
N VAL A 147 -10.22 8.58 8.85
CA VAL A 147 -9.92 7.50 9.81
C VAL A 147 -10.02 7.97 11.26
N TRP A 148 -9.63 9.20 11.58
CA TRP A 148 -9.82 9.73 12.93
C TRP A 148 -11.29 9.78 13.35
N LYS A 149 -12.17 10.15 12.41
CA LYS A 149 -13.60 10.32 12.65
C LYS A 149 -14.39 9.01 12.58
N PHE A 150 -14.08 8.14 11.63
CA PHE A 150 -14.86 6.95 11.31
C PHE A 150 -14.14 5.63 11.62
N GLY A 151 -12.85 5.69 11.97
CA GLY A 151 -12.07 4.53 12.39
C GLY A 151 -12.39 4.12 13.83
N GLY A 152 -12.25 2.83 14.11
CA GLY A 152 -12.44 2.27 15.46
C GLY A 152 -11.22 2.43 16.36
N PRO A 153 -11.37 2.20 17.68
CA PRO A 153 -10.23 2.14 18.59
C PRO A 153 -9.30 0.98 18.22
N ALA A 154 -7.99 1.23 18.25
CA ALA A 154 -6.97 0.21 18.04
C ALA A 154 -6.94 -0.77 19.23
N PRO A 155 -7.07 -2.10 19.02
CA PRO A 155 -6.94 -3.08 20.11
C PRO A 155 -5.52 -3.09 20.71
N GLY A 156 -5.38 -3.65 21.91
CA GLY A 156 -4.07 -3.87 22.50
C GLY A 156 -3.40 -2.60 23.05
N PRO A 157 -2.11 -2.69 23.42
CA PRO A 157 -1.29 -1.58 23.87
C PRO A 157 -0.83 -0.71 22.67
N ALA A 158 -1.73 -0.42 21.73
CA ALA A 158 -1.43 0.40 20.57
C ALA A 158 -0.92 1.78 21.01
N PRO A 159 0.16 2.31 20.39
CA PRO A 159 0.60 3.67 20.67
C PRO A 159 -0.52 4.71 20.55
N ASP A 160 -0.53 5.68 21.46
CA ASP A 160 -1.59 6.70 21.54
C ASP A 160 -1.89 7.36 20.20
N GLY A 161 -3.16 7.44 19.85
CA GLY A 161 -3.65 8.05 18.62
C GLY A 161 -3.62 7.15 17.39
N MET A 162 -3.30 5.85 17.54
CA MET A 162 -3.59 4.88 16.49
C MET A 162 -5.08 4.56 16.40
N ARG A 163 -5.56 4.29 15.19
CA ARG A 163 -6.97 3.95 14.89
C ARG A 163 -7.01 2.79 13.92
N LEU A 164 -8.06 1.99 13.99
CA LEU A 164 -8.39 1.05 12.91
C LEU A 164 -8.86 1.83 11.67
N PRO A 165 -8.56 1.37 10.45
CA PRO A 165 -9.26 1.87 9.28
C PRO A 165 -10.78 1.54 9.41
N PRO A 166 -11.69 2.39 8.88
CA PRO A 166 -13.11 2.07 8.87
C PRO A 166 -13.38 0.78 8.09
N THR A 167 -14.36 -0.01 8.55
CA THR A 167 -14.82 -1.20 7.82
C THR A 167 -15.58 -0.79 6.56
N ALA A 168 -15.79 -1.72 5.63
CA ALA A 168 -16.63 -1.47 4.46
C ALA A 168 -18.05 -1.00 4.85
N ASP A 169 -18.61 -1.58 5.92
CA ASP A 169 -19.91 -1.17 6.46
C ASP A 169 -19.96 0.28 6.95
N VAL A 170 -18.86 0.77 7.51
CA VAL A 170 -18.74 2.16 7.90
C VAL A 170 -18.54 3.04 6.66
N TRP A 171 -17.63 2.67 5.75
CA TRP A 171 -17.36 3.44 4.53
C TRP A 171 -18.62 3.67 3.69
N ARG A 172 -19.47 2.66 3.52
CA ARG A 172 -20.73 2.81 2.75
C ARG A 172 -21.76 3.73 3.42
N ARG A 173 -21.58 4.08 4.70
CA ARG A 173 -22.47 4.94 5.49
C ARG A 173 -21.88 6.31 5.79
N VAL A 174 -20.62 6.57 5.40
CA VAL A 174 -20.01 7.89 5.59
C VAL A 174 -20.82 8.92 4.77
N PRO A 175 -21.36 9.96 5.42
CA PRO A 175 -22.12 10.96 4.69
C PRO A 175 -21.26 11.75 3.70
N SER A 176 -21.84 12.14 2.56
CA SER A 176 -21.11 12.84 1.49
C SER A 176 -20.43 14.14 1.96
N TRP A 177 -21.05 14.89 2.86
CA TRP A 177 -20.47 16.14 3.41
C TRP A 177 -19.23 15.89 4.26
N GLU A 178 -19.03 14.68 4.79
CA GLU A 178 -17.85 14.34 5.58
C GLU A 178 -16.64 14.05 4.68
N PHE A 179 -16.87 13.47 3.51
CA PHE A 179 -15.88 13.39 2.45
C PHE A 179 -15.50 14.79 1.95
N HIS A 180 -16.49 15.64 1.68
CA HIS A 180 -16.26 17.02 1.26
C HIS A 180 -15.42 17.81 2.27
N ARG A 181 -15.78 17.76 3.57
CA ARG A 181 -15.00 18.35 4.67
C ARG A 181 -13.60 17.77 4.81
N ALA A 182 -13.32 16.63 4.19
CA ALA A 182 -12.01 16.00 4.11
C ALA A 182 -11.29 16.29 2.78
N ASN A 183 -11.72 17.28 2.01
CA ASN A 183 -11.14 17.61 0.70
C ASN A 183 -11.23 16.44 -0.31
N VAL A 184 -12.34 15.69 -0.27
CA VAL A 184 -12.61 14.58 -1.20
C VAL A 184 -13.81 14.95 -2.06
N ASP A 185 -13.60 15.00 -3.38
CA ASP A 185 -14.64 15.37 -4.33
C ASP A 185 -15.77 14.31 -4.44
N PRO A 186 -16.93 14.68 -5.02
CA PRO A 186 -18.06 13.77 -5.19
C PRO A 186 -17.76 12.50 -5.99
N ASN A 187 -16.83 12.51 -6.95
CA ASN A 187 -16.53 11.33 -7.75
C ASN A 187 -15.75 10.30 -6.92
N ARG A 188 -14.66 10.72 -6.26
CA ARG A 188 -13.88 9.82 -5.38
C ARG A 188 -14.71 9.26 -4.24
N SER A 189 -15.52 10.09 -3.58
CA SER A 189 -16.39 9.63 -2.49
C SER A 189 -17.43 8.61 -2.96
N ARG A 190 -18.09 8.82 -4.09
CA ARG A 190 -19.00 7.82 -4.70
C ARG A 190 -18.28 6.52 -5.04
N THR A 191 -17.05 6.60 -5.56
CA THR A 191 -16.25 5.41 -5.86
C THR A 191 -15.94 4.61 -4.59
N ILE A 192 -15.53 5.27 -3.50
CA ILE A 192 -15.30 4.61 -2.19
C ILE A 192 -16.58 3.90 -1.72
N VAL A 193 -17.72 4.58 -1.76
CA VAL A 193 -19.01 4.00 -1.34
C VAL A 193 -19.41 2.81 -2.21
N ARG A 194 -19.26 2.90 -3.54
CA ARG A 194 -19.51 1.78 -4.47
C ARG A 194 -18.63 0.57 -4.17
N CYS A 195 -17.33 0.79 -3.95
CA CYS A 195 -16.40 -0.28 -3.58
C CYS A 195 -16.83 -0.93 -2.26
N ALA A 196 -17.18 -0.11 -1.26
CA ALA A 196 -17.63 -0.58 0.04
C ALA A 196 -18.93 -1.40 -0.03
N GLN A 197 -19.84 -1.07 -0.95
CA GLN A 197 -21.08 -1.85 -1.17
C GLN A 197 -20.83 -3.27 -1.72
N VAL A 198 -19.71 -3.50 -2.40
CA VAL A 198 -19.33 -4.80 -2.97
C VAL A 198 -18.07 -5.39 -2.34
N ALA A 199 -17.70 -4.91 -1.15
CA ALA A 199 -16.44 -5.25 -0.49
C ALA A 199 -16.23 -6.76 -0.32
N ASP A 200 -17.26 -7.52 0.05
CA ASP A 200 -17.15 -8.98 0.22
C ASP A 200 -16.68 -9.71 -1.05
N ARG A 201 -16.98 -9.16 -2.24
CA ARG A 201 -16.51 -9.70 -3.51
C ARG A 201 -15.11 -9.20 -3.85
N LEU A 202 -14.81 -7.94 -3.54
CA LEU A 202 -13.49 -7.35 -3.76
C LEU A 202 -12.42 -7.97 -2.84
N GLU A 203 -12.72 -8.22 -1.57
CA GLU A 203 -11.79 -8.88 -0.63
C GLU A 203 -11.44 -10.31 -1.03
N LYS A 204 -12.26 -10.96 -1.88
CA LYS A 204 -11.98 -12.32 -2.40
C LYS A 204 -11.02 -12.34 -3.59
N ILE A 205 -10.65 -11.18 -4.16
CA ILE A 205 -9.71 -11.16 -5.29
C ILE A 205 -8.30 -11.59 -4.89
N VAL A 206 -8.00 -11.58 -3.59
CA VAL A 206 -6.71 -12.01 -3.01
C VAL A 206 -6.33 -13.44 -3.39
N ASP A 207 -7.32 -14.28 -3.69
CA ASP A 207 -7.15 -15.69 -4.05
C ASP A 207 -7.26 -15.94 -5.57
N LEU A 208 -7.37 -14.88 -6.39
CA LEU A 208 -7.59 -14.99 -7.83
C LEU A 208 -6.30 -14.76 -8.63
N PRO A 209 -6.20 -15.32 -9.85
CA PRO A 209 -5.17 -14.94 -10.80
C PRO A 209 -5.18 -13.44 -11.08
N ARG A 210 -4.01 -12.86 -11.33
CA ARG A 210 -3.80 -11.41 -11.52
C ARG A 210 -4.80 -10.77 -12.49
N GLU A 211 -4.94 -11.32 -13.68
CA GLU A 211 -5.81 -10.76 -14.73
C GLU A 211 -7.26 -10.69 -14.26
N GLU A 212 -7.73 -11.75 -13.61
CA GLU A 212 -9.08 -11.84 -13.05
C GLU A 212 -9.28 -10.87 -11.89
N ALA A 213 -8.29 -10.73 -10.99
CA ALA A 213 -8.33 -9.77 -9.89
C ALA A 213 -8.43 -8.32 -10.42
N ASN A 214 -7.59 -7.95 -11.39
CA ASN A 214 -7.62 -6.63 -12.02
C ASN A 214 -8.93 -6.37 -12.76
N ARG A 215 -9.45 -7.35 -13.50
CA ARG A 215 -10.75 -7.26 -14.19
C ARG A 215 -11.89 -7.00 -13.20
N ARG A 216 -11.89 -7.67 -12.04
CA ARG A 216 -12.89 -7.45 -10.98
C ARG A 216 -12.75 -6.08 -10.33
N LEU A 217 -11.54 -5.63 -10.02
CA LEU A 217 -11.31 -4.27 -9.49
C LEU A 217 -11.86 -3.20 -10.43
N MET A 218 -11.49 -3.27 -11.71
CA MET A 218 -11.87 -2.27 -12.71
C MET A 218 -13.34 -2.39 -13.18
N SER A 219 -14.06 -3.41 -12.73
CA SER A 219 -15.51 -3.50 -12.96
C SER A 219 -16.30 -2.46 -12.16
N VAL A 220 -15.71 -1.90 -11.11
CA VAL A 220 -16.35 -0.86 -10.29
C VAL A 220 -16.13 0.52 -10.93
N PRO A 221 -17.20 1.26 -11.29
CA PRO A 221 -17.05 2.58 -11.90
C PRO A 221 -16.29 3.56 -11.00
N GLY A 222 -15.19 4.09 -11.51
CA GLY A 222 -14.25 4.96 -10.78
C GLY A 222 -12.95 4.28 -10.35
N VAL A 223 -12.83 2.97 -10.54
CA VAL A 223 -11.58 2.21 -10.37
C VAL A 223 -10.98 1.94 -11.76
N GLY A 224 -9.94 2.69 -12.11
CA GLY A 224 -9.19 2.52 -13.35
C GLY A 224 -7.90 1.70 -13.18
N ILE A 225 -7.14 1.57 -14.27
CA ILE A 225 -5.87 0.81 -14.31
C ILE A 225 -4.88 1.26 -13.22
N TRP A 226 -4.73 2.57 -13.02
CA TRP A 226 -3.86 3.13 -11.99
C TRP A 226 -4.26 2.66 -10.58
N THR A 227 -5.54 2.79 -10.23
CA THR A 227 -6.05 2.38 -8.90
C THR A 227 -5.97 0.87 -8.72
N ALA A 228 -6.26 0.09 -9.76
CA ALA A 228 -6.11 -1.36 -9.72
C ALA A 228 -4.65 -1.75 -9.47
N ALA A 229 -3.68 -1.08 -10.11
CA ALA A 229 -2.27 -1.31 -9.89
C ALA A 229 -1.85 -1.00 -8.44
N GLU A 230 -2.23 0.17 -7.90
CA GLU A 230 -1.91 0.55 -6.51
C GLU A 230 -2.44 -0.47 -5.49
N VAL A 231 -3.62 -1.05 -5.76
CA VAL A 231 -4.22 -2.11 -4.95
C VAL A 231 -3.47 -3.43 -5.11
N SER A 232 -3.20 -3.84 -6.35
CA SER A 232 -2.50 -5.09 -6.64
C SER A 232 -1.09 -5.12 -6.04
N GLN A 233 -0.37 -4.01 -6.07
CA GLN A 233 0.94 -3.88 -5.42
C GLN A 233 0.87 -4.13 -3.90
N ARG A 234 -0.15 -3.60 -3.21
CA ARG A 234 -0.22 -3.58 -1.74
C ARG A 234 -1.00 -4.74 -1.13
N ALA A 235 -2.14 -5.07 -1.73
CA ALA A 235 -3.04 -6.12 -1.24
C ALA A 235 -2.70 -7.49 -1.83
N LEU A 236 -2.14 -7.55 -3.04
CA LEU A 236 -1.83 -8.79 -3.75
C LEU A 236 -0.32 -9.06 -3.88
N GLY A 237 0.52 -8.06 -3.60
CA GLY A 237 1.98 -8.17 -3.71
C GLY A 237 2.44 -8.32 -5.15
N ASP A 238 1.68 -7.78 -6.12
CA ASP A 238 1.94 -7.97 -7.54
C ASP A 238 3.25 -7.28 -7.96
N PRO A 239 4.30 -8.04 -8.31
CA PRO A 239 5.60 -7.49 -8.70
C PRO A 239 5.60 -6.80 -10.06
N ASP A 240 4.47 -6.79 -10.78
CA ASP A 240 4.38 -6.32 -12.15
C ASP A 240 3.18 -5.40 -12.46
N ALA A 241 2.45 -5.01 -11.41
CA ALA A 241 1.40 -4.01 -11.49
C ALA A 241 2.00 -2.60 -11.67
N LEU A 242 2.17 -2.13 -12.91
CA LEU A 242 2.55 -0.74 -13.19
C LEU A 242 1.37 0.22 -13.01
N SER A 243 1.58 1.31 -12.26
CA SER A 243 0.61 2.38 -12.06
C SER A 243 0.56 3.32 -13.28
N VAL A 244 0.17 2.78 -14.43
CA VAL A 244 -0.02 3.53 -15.68
C VAL A 244 -1.02 4.67 -15.46
N GLY A 245 -0.71 5.87 -15.94
CA GLY A 245 -1.49 7.09 -15.67
C GLY A 245 -1.04 7.85 -14.41
N ASP A 246 0.01 7.38 -13.72
CA ASP A 246 0.67 8.16 -12.68
C ASP A 246 1.42 9.34 -13.31
N TYR A 247 1.21 10.53 -12.76
CA TYR A 247 1.73 11.77 -13.33
C TYR A 247 3.28 11.85 -13.35
N HIS A 248 3.96 11.07 -12.51
CA HIS A 248 5.41 11.12 -12.38
C HIS A 248 6.10 9.83 -12.82
N LEU A 249 5.43 8.68 -12.78
CA LEU A 249 6.05 7.37 -12.95
C LEU A 249 6.78 7.21 -14.29
N ALA A 250 6.10 7.39 -15.42
CA ALA A 250 6.70 7.17 -16.74
C ALA A 250 7.91 8.08 -16.98
N ALA A 251 7.77 9.38 -16.67
CA ALA A 251 8.86 10.33 -16.75
C ALA A 251 10.02 9.96 -15.82
N MET A 252 9.74 9.50 -14.58
CA MET A 252 10.77 9.06 -13.64
C MET A 252 11.52 7.85 -14.18
N VAL A 253 10.82 6.83 -14.70
CA VAL A 253 11.44 5.66 -15.30
C VAL A 253 12.34 6.06 -16.47
N GLY A 254 11.83 6.89 -17.37
CA GLY A 254 12.60 7.40 -18.51
C GLY A 254 13.86 8.14 -18.08
N TRP A 255 13.76 9.10 -17.17
CA TRP A 255 14.92 9.86 -16.70
C TRP A 255 15.93 8.97 -15.97
N SER A 256 15.45 8.00 -15.20
CA SER A 256 16.31 7.11 -14.40
C SER A 256 17.06 6.11 -15.26
N LEU A 257 16.46 5.59 -16.34
CA LEU A 257 17.03 4.51 -17.15
C LEU A 257 17.57 4.97 -18.50
N LEU A 258 17.02 6.05 -19.07
CA LEU A 258 17.35 6.50 -20.42
C LEU A 258 17.87 7.94 -20.48
N GLY A 259 17.82 8.68 -19.37
CA GLY A 259 18.22 10.09 -19.34
C GLY A 259 17.30 11.02 -20.15
N LYS A 260 16.07 10.58 -20.46
CA LYS A 260 15.03 11.36 -21.14
C LYS A 260 13.64 10.91 -20.65
N PRO A 261 12.61 11.76 -20.62
CA PRO A 261 11.29 11.32 -20.16
C PRO A 261 10.71 10.25 -21.11
N LEU A 262 9.89 9.37 -20.56
CA LEU A 262 8.98 8.51 -21.31
C LEU A 262 7.54 8.93 -21.01
N ASP A 263 6.65 8.67 -21.96
CA ASP A 263 5.21 8.58 -21.68
C ASP A 263 4.79 7.18 -21.19
N ASP A 264 3.51 7.02 -20.88
CA ASP A 264 2.96 5.77 -20.34
C ASP A 264 3.11 4.58 -21.31
N ALA A 265 2.92 4.81 -22.61
CA ALA A 265 3.00 3.74 -23.62
C ALA A 265 4.46 3.31 -23.81
N GLU A 266 5.36 4.29 -23.93
CA GLU A 266 6.80 4.06 -24.03
C GLU A 266 7.35 3.35 -22.78
N MET A 267 6.89 3.72 -21.57
CA MET A 267 7.26 3.03 -20.34
C MET A 267 6.82 1.56 -20.34
N VAL A 268 5.57 1.29 -20.74
CA VAL A 268 5.02 -0.06 -20.78
C VAL A 268 5.79 -0.94 -21.78
N GLU A 269 6.10 -0.42 -22.96
CA GLU A 269 6.90 -1.10 -23.97
C GLU A 269 8.33 -1.35 -23.47
N TYR A 270 8.98 -0.31 -22.94
CA TYR A 270 10.37 -0.40 -22.48
C TYR A 270 10.56 -1.41 -21.35
N LEU A 271 9.60 -1.48 -20.41
CA LEU A 271 9.66 -2.41 -19.29
C LEU A 271 9.09 -3.80 -19.63
N ALA A 272 8.53 -4.02 -20.83
CA ALA A 272 7.94 -5.31 -21.20
C ALA A 272 8.87 -6.53 -21.02
N PRO A 273 10.18 -6.46 -21.32
CA PRO A 273 11.11 -7.57 -21.08
C PRO A 273 11.29 -7.94 -19.61
N LEU A 274 10.90 -7.07 -18.67
CA LEU A 274 10.99 -7.32 -17.24
C LEU A 274 9.75 -8.02 -16.68
N GLN A 275 8.75 -8.36 -17.49
CA GLN A 275 7.63 -9.17 -17.00
C GLN A 275 8.13 -10.52 -16.46
N PRO A 276 7.61 -11.01 -15.32
CA PRO A 276 6.53 -10.47 -14.49
C PRO A 276 7.05 -9.64 -13.29
N HIS A 277 7.95 -8.67 -13.49
CA HIS A 277 8.60 -7.86 -12.42
C HIS A 277 8.68 -6.36 -12.70
N ARG A 278 7.80 -5.80 -13.54
CA ARG A 278 7.88 -4.37 -13.91
C ARG A 278 7.75 -3.42 -12.71
N HIS A 279 6.89 -3.71 -11.74
CA HIS A 279 6.77 -2.92 -10.52
C HIS A 279 7.98 -3.11 -9.59
N ARG A 280 8.59 -4.31 -9.56
CA ARG A 280 9.85 -4.51 -8.83
C ARG A 280 10.96 -3.61 -9.35
N ALA A 281 11.08 -3.44 -10.66
CA ALA A 281 12.06 -2.51 -11.25
C ALA A 281 11.84 -1.07 -10.76
N VAL A 282 10.58 -0.62 -10.72
CA VAL A 282 10.20 0.69 -10.15
C VAL A 282 10.60 0.77 -8.67
N ARG A 283 10.26 -0.23 -7.87
CA ARG A 283 10.62 -0.27 -6.43
C ARG A 283 12.12 -0.26 -6.22
N LEU A 284 12.89 -0.95 -7.05
CA LEU A 284 14.35 -0.93 -6.99
C LEU A 284 14.91 0.47 -7.24
N LEU A 285 14.42 1.18 -8.27
CA LEU A 285 14.81 2.57 -8.53
C LEU A 285 14.53 3.47 -7.32
N GLU A 286 13.35 3.31 -6.70
CA GLU A 286 12.96 4.10 -5.53
C GLU A 286 13.85 3.84 -4.32
N VAL A 287 14.05 2.57 -3.94
CA VAL A 287 14.84 2.24 -2.74
C VAL A 287 16.34 2.43 -2.93
N SER A 288 16.84 2.35 -4.17
CA SER A 288 18.23 2.64 -4.50
C SER A 288 18.54 4.13 -4.63
N GLY A 289 17.54 5.00 -4.51
CA GLY A 289 17.67 6.44 -4.72
C GLY A 289 17.98 6.82 -6.16
N GLN A 290 17.71 5.92 -7.12
CA GLN A 290 17.92 6.13 -8.55
C GLN A 290 16.65 6.61 -9.27
N ALA A 291 15.51 6.65 -8.57
CA ALA A 291 14.28 7.26 -9.06
C ALA A 291 14.47 8.79 -9.18
N VAL A 292 14.86 9.25 -10.37
CA VAL A 292 15.19 10.64 -10.64
C VAL A 292 14.22 11.22 -11.66
N LYS A 293 13.68 12.41 -11.36
CA LYS A 293 12.99 13.28 -12.31
C LYS A 293 13.53 14.70 -12.10
N PRO A 294 14.22 15.32 -13.07
CA PRO A 294 14.73 16.67 -12.90
C PRO A 294 13.58 17.66 -12.66
N LYS A 295 13.83 18.69 -11.84
CA LYS A 295 12.82 19.69 -11.47
C LYS A 295 12.78 20.79 -12.52
N PHE A 296 11.71 20.82 -13.32
CA PHE A 296 11.48 21.86 -14.31
C PHE A 296 10.29 22.73 -13.87
N GLY A 297 10.51 23.64 -12.92
CA GLY A 297 9.51 24.66 -12.53
C GLY A 297 8.93 24.55 -11.11
N PRO A 298 8.10 25.53 -10.73
CA PRO A 298 7.48 25.62 -9.40
C PRO A 298 6.44 24.52 -9.17
N ARG A 299 6.18 24.16 -7.90
CA ARG A 299 5.17 23.15 -7.55
C ARG A 299 3.77 23.64 -7.91
N THR A 300 2.95 22.76 -8.48
CA THR A 300 1.53 23.04 -8.71
C THR A 300 0.83 23.34 -7.38
N ALA A 301 -0.13 24.29 -7.41
CA ALA A 301 -0.90 24.64 -6.24
C ALA A 301 -1.69 23.43 -5.71
N LEU A 302 -1.83 23.35 -4.38
CA LEU A 302 -2.69 22.34 -3.76
C LEU A 302 -4.15 22.67 -4.08
N VAL A 303 -4.89 21.67 -4.58
CA VAL A 303 -6.34 21.80 -4.81
C VAL A 303 -7.06 21.61 -3.49
N ASP A 304 -7.94 22.55 -3.14
CA ASP A 304 -8.77 22.51 -1.94
C ASP A 304 -10.26 22.57 -2.30
N HIS A 305 -10.99 21.50 -1.97
CA HIS A 305 -12.43 21.32 -2.13
C HIS A 305 -13.15 21.43 -0.78
N THR A 306 -12.49 21.84 0.31
CA THR A 306 -13.10 21.84 1.65
C THR A 306 -14.31 22.78 1.75
N TRP A 307 -14.37 23.81 0.91
CA TRP A 307 -15.33 24.92 0.98
C TRP A 307 -16.18 25.12 -0.29
N HIS A 308 -16.18 24.16 -1.23
CA HIS A 308 -16.83 24.28 -2.54
C HIS A 308 -17.87 23.17 -2.82
#